data_AF-A0A3C1STH4-F1
#
_entry.id   AF-A0A3C1STH4-F1
#
_cell.length_a   1.000
_cell.length_b   1.000
_cell.length_c   1.000
_cell.angle_alpha   90.00
_cell.angle_beta   90.00
_cell.angle_gamma   90.00
#
_symmetry.space_group_name_H-M   'P 1'
#
loop_
_entity.id
_entity.type
_entity.pdbx_description
1 polymer ?
#
loop_
_entity_poly.entity_id
_entity_poly.type
_entity_poly.pdbx_seq_one_letter_code
_entity_poly.pdbx_strand_id
1 'polypeptide(L)'
;MTAADSPAASSAPLSPRQIVEHAIAHLDHVLPAQAPILNFVHHNTLHGYQHLPFEEALAAAEALTGIHAYLPDAAFRKLYQADRIVAADLDAVFAQRPELEVERVLAQVGEREIRRGEVLRIALVYGVEALTLNDLVWRMEELEAPRRFEADVPEPARQRLLEHARAAGAGRRRAGGGDRQRNLGPKHRPRNPEGRGGEKGRT
;
A
#
# COMPACT_ATOMS: atom_id res chain seq x y z
N MET A 1 -96.33 20.44 6.76
CA MET A 1 -95.08 20.35 7.54
C MET A 1 -94.38 19.09 7.07
N THR A 2 -93.52 19.20 6.05
CA THR A 2 -92.69 18.09 5.55
C THR A 2 -91.47 18.72 4.88
N ALA A 3 -90.30 18.25 5.33
CA ALA A 3 -88.98 18.80 5.06
C ALA A 3 -88.58 18.62 3.59
N ALA A 4 -87.82 19.58 3.08
CA ALA A 4 -87.13 19.49 1.79
C ALA A 4 -86.05 18.41 1.86
N ASP A 5 -86.15 17.45 0.96
CA ASP A 5 -85.17 16.39 0.75
C ASP A 5 -84.02 16.96 -0.09
N SER A 6 -82.81 16.93 0.45
CA SER A 6 -81.59 17.33 -0.26
C SER A 6 -81.23 16.24 -1.27
N PRO A 7 -80.97 16.55 -2.55
CA PRO A 7 -80.63 15.52 -3.51
C PRO A 7 -79.25 14.95 -3.19
N ALA A 8 -79.19 13.63 -2.98
CA ALA A 8 -77.97 12.86 -2.88
C ALA A 8 -77.11 13.08 -4.13
N ALA A 9 -75.88 13.56 -3.96
CA ALA A 9 -74.93 13.74 -5.05
C ALA A 9 -74.63 12.39 -5.71
N SER A 10 -75.04 12.25 -6.97
CA SER A 10 -74.72 11.12 -7.82
C SER A 10 -73.20 11.11 -8.10
N SER A 11 -72.49 10.12 -7.58
CA SER A 11 -71.07 9.93 -7.90
C SER A 11 -70.96 9.36 -9.31
N ALA A 12 -70.68 10.22 -10.28
CA ALA A 12 -70.32 9.79 -11.63
C ALA A 12 -69.17 8.78 -11.57
N PRO A 13 -69.18 7.72 -12.41
CA PRO A 13 -68.10 6.73 -12.42
C PRO A 13 -66.78 7.42 -12.74
N LEU A 14 -65.75 7.14 -11.94
CA LEU A 14 -64.41 7.69 -12.14
C LEU A 14 -63.90 7.32 -13.53
N SER A 15 -63.29 8.29 -14.21
CA SER A 15 -62.56 8.00 -15.45
C SER A 15 -61.37 7.08 -15.16
N PRO A 16 -60.89 6.30 -16.14
CA PRO A 16 -59.71 5.44 -15.97
C PRO A 16 -58.49 6.17 -15.40
N ARG A 17 -58.29 7.44 -15.77
CA ARG A 17 -57.22 8.30 -15.24
C ARG A 17 -57.40 8.56 -13.75
N GLN A 18 -58.61 8.90 -13.32
CA GLN A 18 -58.91 9.16 -11.90
C GLN A 18 -58.79 7.90 -11.05
N ILE A 19 -59.10 6.73 -11.60
CA ILE A 19 -58.88 5.45 -10.91
C ILE A 19 -57.39 5.22 -10.65
N VAL A 20 -56.54 5.46 -11.67
CA VAL A 20 -55.08 5.31 -11.54
C VAL A 20 -54.51 6.35 -10.58
N GLU A 21 -54.92 7.61 -10.68
CA GLU A 21 -54.48 8.69 -9.77
C GLU A 21 -54.87 8.39 -8.32
N HIS A 22 -56.10 7.92 -8.09
CA HIS A 22 -56.57 7.52 -6.77
C HIS A 22 -55.80 6.31 -6.22
N ALA A 23 -55.51 5.32 -7.07
CA ALA A 23 -54.70 4.17 -6.68
C ALA A 23 -53.26 4.57 -6.33
N ILE A 24 -52.62 5.45 -7.09
CA ILE A 24 -51.27 5.95 -6.82
C ILE A 24 -51.23 6.73 -5.50
N ALA A 25 -52.20 7.64 -5.28
CA ALA A 25 -52.31 8.40 -4.05
C ALA A 25 -52.53 7.49 -2.83
N HIS A 26 -53.32 6.43 -2.97
CA HIS A 26 -53.49 5.44 -1.91
C HIS A 26 -52.21 4.64 -1.68
N LEU A 27 -51.47 4.25 -2.73
CA LEU A 27 -50.23 3.48 -2.60
C LEU A 27 -49.14 4.26 -1.85
N ASP A 28 -49.08 5.58 -1.99
CA ASP A 28 -48.13 6.45 -1.25
C ASP A 28 -48.23 6.29 0.28
N HIS A 29 -49.42 5.98 0.79
CA HIS A 29 -49.66 5.78 2.23
C HIS A 29 -49.42 4.35 2.73
N VAL A 30 -49.23 3.38 1.83
CA VAL A 30 -49.14 1.95 2.17
C VAL A 30 -47.78 1.36 1.80
N LEU A 31 -47.13 1.92 0.78
CA LEU A 31 -45.78 1.54 0.41
C LEU A 31 -44.79 2.14 1.43
N PRO A 32 -43.80 1.37 1.90
CA PRO A 32 -42.77 1.91 2.75
C PRO A 32 -42.04 3.03 1.99
N ALA A 33 -41.82 4.17 2.66
CA ALA A 33 -41.05 5.31 2.12
C ALA A 33 -39.58 4.95 1.81
N GLN A 34 -39.15 3.74 2.18
CA GLN A 34 -37.83 3.18 1.95
C GLN A 34 -37.95 1.90 1.13
N ALA A 35 -37.08 1.74 0.14
CA ALA A 35 -36.97 0.48 -0.59
C ALA A 35 -36.64 -0.67 0.39
N PRO A 36 -37.07 -1.93 0.11
CA PRO A 36 -36.71 -3.08 0.93
C PRO A 36 -35.20 -3.16 1.09
N ILE A 37 -34.72 -3.08 2.34
CA ILE A 37 -33.29 -3.17 2.62
C ILE A 37 -32.88 -4.63 2.49
N LEU A 38 -32.37 -5.00 1.32
CA LEU A 38 -32.09 -6.39 0.94
C LEU A 38 -31.04 -7.07 1.84
N ASN A 39 -30.15 -6.28 2.47
CA ASN A 39 -29.00 -6.76 3.25
C ASN A 39 -28.91 -6.11 4.63
N PHE A 40 -30.01 -6.10 5.39
CA PHE A 40 -29.97 -5.58 6.76
C PHE A 40 -29.34 -6.62 7.71
N VAL A 41 -28.01 -6.57 7.85
CA VAL A 41 -27.31 -7.28 8.92
C VAL A 41 -27.46 -6.46 10.20
N HIS A 42 -28.52 -6.74 10.97
CA HIS A 42 -28.87 -6.00 12.19
C HIS A 42 -27.77 -6.06 13.27
N HIS A 43 -26.91 -7.07 13.21
CA HIS A 43 -25.82 -7.26 14.16
C HIS A 43 -24.52 -7.47 13.39
N ASN A 44 -23.66 -6.45 13.38
CA ASN A 44 -22.26 -6.65 13.04
C ASN A 44 -21.70 -7.69 14.02
N THR A 45 -21.23 -8.84 13.55
CA THR A 45 -20.67 -9.91 14.41
C THR A 45 -19.54 -9.38 15.32
N LEU A 46 -18.88 -8.29 14.93
CA LEU A 46 -17.85 -7.61 15.71
C LEU A 46 -18.40 -6.80 16.91
N HIS A 47 -19.71 -6.65 17.08
CA HIS A 47 -20.30 -5.86 18.18
C HIS A 47 -19.86 -6.35 19.56
N GLY A 48 -19.60 -7.65 19.72
CA GLY A 48 -19.05 -8.21 20.97
C GLY A 48 -17.67 -7.66 21.33
N TYR A 49 -16.93 -7.14 20.37
CA TYR A 49 -15.59 -6.57 20.53
C TYR A 49 -15.57 -5.04 20.56
N GLN A 50 -16.73 -4.37 20.59
CA GLN A 50 -16.83 -2.90 20.56
C GLN A 50 -16.13 -2.18 21.72
N HIS A 51 -15.79 -2.92 22.78
CA HIS A 51 -15.09 -2.42 23.96
C HIS A 51 -13.56 -2.38 23.76
N LEU A 52 -13.06 -2.97 22.67
CA LEU A 52 -11.64 -2.95 22.30
C LEU A 52 -11.37 -1.86 21.26
N PRO A 53 -10.13 -1.34 21.19
CA PRO A 53 -9.65 -0.58 20.05
C PRO A 53 -9.87 -1.34 18.73
N PHE A 54 -10.07 -0.62 17.64
CA PHE A 54 -10.48 -1.21 16.35
C PHE A 54 -9.54 -2.33 15.90
N GLU A 55 -8.23 -2.12 15.90
CA GLU A 55 -7.25 -3.12 15.47
C GLU A 55 -7.24 -4.35 16.38
N GLU A 56 -7.39 -4.15 17.69
CA GLU A 56 -7.46 -5.23 18.68
C GLU A 56 -8.76 -6.03 18.52
N ALA A 57 -9.89 -5.37 18.26
CA ALA A 57 -11.17 -6.01 18.00
C ALA A 57 -11.10 -6.91 16.75
N LEU A 58 -10.49 -6.41 15.67
CA LEU A 58 -10.32 -7.18 14.44
C LEU A 58 -9.37 -8.38 14.64
N ALA A 59 -8.24 -8.17 15.31
CA ALA A 59 -7.30 -9.24 15.62
C ALA A 59 -7.94 -10.34 16.50
N ALA A 60 -8.73 -9.95 17.50
CA ALA A 60 -9.43 -10.89 18.38
C ALA A 60 -10.52 -11.67 17.63
N ALA A 61 -11.26 -11.02 16.74
CA ALA A 61 -12.26 -11.67 15.90
C ALA A 61 -11.62 -12.66 14.90
N GLU A 62 -10.52 -12.27 14.27
CA GLU A 62 -9.76 -13.13 13.36
C GLU A 62 -9.15 -14.32 14.09
N ALA A 63 -8.58 -14.13 15.29
CA ALA A 63 -8.05 -15.22 16.10
C ALA A 63 -9.14 -16.23 16.52
N LEU A 64 -10.37 -15.77 16.80
CA LEU A 64 -11.48 -16.64 17.16
C LEU A 64 -12.06 -17.39 15.95
N THR A 65 -12.18 -16.72 14.80
CA THR A 65 -12.96 -17.23 13.66
C THR A 65 -12.12 -17.76 12.51
N GLY A 66 -10.84 -17.42 12.47
CA GLY A 66 -9.95 -17.66 11.32
C GLY A 66 -10.27 -16.79 10.10
N ILE A 67 -11.20 -15.83 10.21
CA ILE A 67 -11.62 -14.98 9.10
C ILE A 67 -10.79 -13.70 9.13
N HIS A 68 -10.04 -13.45 8.06
CA HIS A 68 -9.30 -12.21 7.89
C HIS A 68 -10.24 -11.00 7.84
N ALA A 69 -10.04 -10.06 8.75
CA ALA A 69 -10.89 -8.88 8.88
C ALA A 69 -10.49 -7.74 7.92
N TYR A 70 -9.25 -7.77 7.43
CA TYR A 70 -8.74 -6.81 6.45
C TYR A 70 -8.78 -7.38 5.04
N LEU A 71 -8.88 -6.47 4.06
CA LEU A 71 -8.61 -6.83 2.67
C LEU A 71 -7.12 -7.18 2.51
N PRO A 72 -6.75 -8.07 1.58
CA PRO A 72 -5.34 -8.27 1.23
C PRO A 72 -4.69 -6.99 0.72
N ASP A 73 -3.39 -6.78 0.96
CA ASP A 73 -2.64 -5.59 0.51
C ASP A 73 -2.85 -5.26 -0.97
N ALA A 74 -2.87 -6.29 -1.83
CA ALA A 74 -3.10 -6.11 -3.26
C ALA A 74 -4.47 -5.50 -3.59
N ALA A 75 -5.50 -5.76 -2.77
CA ALA A 75 -6.82 -5.16 -2.92
C ALA A 75 -6.81 -3.69 -2.48
N PHE A 76 -6.11 -3.35 -1.39
CA PHE A 76 -5.91 -1.94 -1.02
C PHE A 76 -5.16 -1.15 -2.11
N ARG A 77 -4.14 -1.74 -2.74
CA ARG A 77 -3.45 -1.13 -3.89
C ARG A 77 -4.37 -0.90 -5.07
N LYS A 78 -5.27 -1.84 -5.38
CA LYS A 78 -6.29 -1.65 -6.42
C LYS A 78 -7.26 -0.52 -6.09
N LEU A 79 -7.67 -0.38 -4.82
CA LEU A 79 -8.49 0.74 -4.37
C LEU A 79 -7.73 2.08 -4.52
N TYR A 80 -6.44 2.09 -4.21
CA TYR A 80 -5.60 3.27 -4.43
C TYR A 80 -5.50 3.64 -5.91
N GLN A 81 -5.25 2.66 -6.79
CA GLN A 81 -5.20 2.86 -8.25
C GLN A 81 -6.55 3.30 -8.85
N ALA A 82 -7.65 2.99 -8.18
CA ALA A 82 -9.00 3.38 -8.58
C ALA A 82 -9.45 4.71 -7.93
N ASP A 83 -8.54 5.47 -7.33
CA ASP A 83 -8.82 6.73 -6.61
C ASP A 83 -9.87 6.59 -5.50
N ARG A 84 -10.09 5.36 -5.00
CA ARG A 84 -10.95 5.07 -3.84
C ARG A 84 -10.24 5.29 -2.52
N ILE A 85 -8.91 5.19 -2.54
CA ILE A 85 -8.00 5.63 -1.48
C ILE A 85 -7.06 6.63 -2.17
N VAL A 86 -6.96 7.84 -1.63
CA VAL A 86 -6.16 8.90 -2.23
C VAL A 86 -4.91 9.20 -1.41
N ALA A 87 -3.96 9.93 -2.00
CA ALA A 87 -2.73 10.32 -1.33
C ALA A 87 -2.98 11.04 0.01
N ALA A 88 -4.04 11.85 0.07
CA ALA A 88 -4.46 12.58 1.27
C ALA A 88 -4.95 11.67 2.40
N ASP A 89 -5.51 10.49 2.08
CA ASP A 89 -5.90 9.51 3.11
C ASP A 89 -4.66 8.95 3.82
N LEU A 90 -3.60 8.68 3.06
CA LEU A 90 -2.32 8.24 3.61
C LEU A 90 -1.67 9.35 4.44
N ASP A 91 -1.71 10.60 3.97
CA ASP A 91 -1.22 11.77 4.72
C ASP A 91 -1.93 11.92 6.06
N ALA A 92 -3.25 11.78 6.07
CA ALA A 92 -4.06 11.88 7.28
C ALA A 92 -3.69 10.78 8.30
N VAL A 93 -3.47 9.55 7.85
CA VAL A 93 -3.07 8.43 8.73
C VAL A 93 -1.64 8.62 9.25
N PHE A 94 -0.71 9.05 8.40
CA PHE A 94 0.67 9.34 8.81
C PHE A 94 0.74 10.44 9.86
N ALA A 95 -0.09 11.48 9.75
CA ALA A 95 -0.19 12.55 10.75
C ALA A 95 -0.77 12.06 12.09
N GLN A 96 -1.64 11.05 12.07
CA GLN A 96 -2.28 10.49 13.27
C GLN A 96 -1.41 9.44 13.99
N ARG A 97 -0.36 8.93 13.34
CA ARG A 97 0.49 7.84 13.85
C ARG A 97 1.95 8.29 13.97
N PRO A 98 2.31 9.10 14.98
CA PRO A 98 3.68 9.58 15.18
C PRO A 98 4.71 8.45 15.36
N GLU A 99 4.28 7.29 15.86
CA GLU A 99 5.09 6.08 16.01
C GLU A 99 5.64 5.53 14.67
N LEU A 100 5.09 5.96 13.53
CA LEU A 100 5.62 5.61 12.22
C LEU A 100 6.91 6.37 11.87
N GLU A 101 7.22 7.46 12.60
CA GLU A 101 8.41 8.30 12.42
C GLU A 101 8.60 8.76 10.97
N VAL A 102 7.54 9.25 10.32
CA VAL A 102 7.54 9.51 8.87
C VAL A 102 8.59 10.52 8.42
N GLU A 103 8.98 11.47 9.27
CA GLU A 103 10.02 12.47 8.97
C GLU A 103 11.45 11.96 9.23
N ARG A 104 11.63 10.76 9.79
CA ARG A 104 12.96 10.21 10.05
C ARG A 104 13.72 10.04 8.73
N VAL A 105 14.86 10.72 8.61
CA VAL A 105 15.78 10.55 7.49
C VAL A 105 16.39 9.15 7.57
N LEU A 106 16.17 8.34 6.53
CA LEU A 106 16.72 7.00 6.40
C LEU A 106 18.04 6.99 5.65
N ALA A 107 18.17 7.84 4.63
CA ALA A 107 19.36 7.94 3.81
C ALA A 107 19.52 9.34 3.23
N GLN A 108 20.77 9.73 3.00
CA GLN A 108 21.13 10.95 2.27
C GLN A 108 21.74 10.56 0.92
N VAL A 109 21.18 11.07 -0.17
CA VAL A 109 21.68 10.86 -1.54
C VAL A 109 21.97 12.21 -2.17
N GLY A 110 23.23 12.65 -2.07
CA GLY A 110 23.63 14.00 -2.46
C GLY A 110 22.96 15.04 -1.57
N GLU A 111 22.20 15.96 -2.16
CA GLU A 111 21.41 16.97 -1.44
C GLU A 111 19.99 16.49 -1.06
N ARG A 112 19.59 15.28 -1.48
CA ARG A 112 18.25 14.73 -1.20
C ARG A 112 18.25 13.85 0.04
N GLU A 113 17.44 14.22 1.01
CA GLU A 113 17.01 13.35 2.10
C GLU A 113 15.94 12.37 1.60
N ILE A 114 16.11 11.09 1.95
CA ILE A 114 15.08 10.06 1.80
C ILE A 114 14.50 9.80 3.18
N ARG A 115 13.21 10.13 3.35
CA ARG A 115 12.50 9.99 4.62
C ARG A 115 11.73 8.68 4.70
N ARG A 116 11.50 8.22 5.93
CA ARG A 116 10.79 6.98 6.21
C ARG A 116 9.38 6.97 5.62
N GLY A 117 8.67 8.09 5.69
CA GLY A 117 7.32 8.25 5.11
C GLY A 117 7.30 8.03 3.60
N GLU A 118 8.34 8.44 2.87
CA GLU A 118 8.45 8.20 1.42
C GLU A 118 8.57 6.71 1.13
N VAL A 119 9.41 6.01 1.89
CA VAL A 119 9.60 4.56 1.75
C VAL A 119 8.33 3.80 2.13
N LEU A 120 7.67 4.16 3.24
CA LEU A 120 6.40 3.56 3.66
C LEU A 120 5.31 3.75 2.61
N ARG A 121 5.18 4.96 2.05
CA ARG A 121 4.23 5.23 0.96
C ARG A 121 4.50 4.36 -0.24
N ILE A 122 5.76 4.25 -0.68
CA ILE A 122 6.12 3.40 -1.82
C ILE A 122 5.75 1.94 -1.54
N ALA A 123 6.06 1.44 -0.35
CA ALA A 123 5.73 0.07 0.05
C ALA A 123 4.21 -0.20 0.06
N LEU A 124 3.41 0.75 0.54
CA LEU A 124 1.95 0.63 0.56
C LEU A 124 1.35 0.68 -0.85
N VAL A 125 1.79 1.61 -1.68
CA VAL A 125 1.19 1.88 -3.00
C VAL A 125 1.64 0.88 -4.07
N TYR A 126 2.93 0.58 -4.14
CA TYR A 126 3.50 -0.24 -5.20
C TYR A 126 3.73 -1.69 -4.76
N GLY A 127 3.88 -1.92 -3.46
CA GLY A 127 4.29 -3.21 -2.94
C GLY A 127 5.78 -3.44 -3.11
N VAL A 128 6.47 -3.58 -1.99
CA VAL A 128 7.87 -3.99 -1.98
C VAL A 128 7.91 -5.35 -1.32
N GLU A 129 8.01 -6.41 -2.13
CA GLU A 129 8.14 -7.76 -1.62
C GLU A 129 9.51 -7.93 -0.95
N ALA A 130 9.52 -8.58 0.20
CA ALA A 130 10.76 -8.91 0.89
C ALA A 130 11.56 -9.89 0.03
N LEU A 131 12.81 -9.52 -0.26
CA LEU A 131 13.73 -10.39 -0.98
C LEU A 131 14.50 -11.26 0.00
N THR A 132 14.64 -12.54 -0.33
CA THR A 132 15.63 -13.37 0.36
C THR A 132 17.04 -12.88 0.01
N LEU A 133 18.03 -13.17 0.87
CA LEU A 133 19.42 -12.77 0.58
C LEU A 133 19.91 -13.37 -0.75
N ASN A 134 19.54 -14.61 -1.04
CA ASN A 134 19.93 -15.28 -2.28
C ASN A 134 19.29 -14.60 -3.49
N ASP A 135 18.00 -14.25 -3.41
CA ASP A 135 17.33 -13.52 -4.49
C ASP A 135 17.95 -12.14 -4.70
N LEU A 136 18.31 -11.45 -3.61
CA LEU A 136 18.97 -10.15 -3.69
C LEU A 136 20.34 -10.27 -4.39
N VAL A 137 21.18 -11.21 -3.97
CA VAL A 137 22.51 -11.43 -4.58
C VAL A 137 22.36 -11.80 -6.05
N TRP A 138 21.45 -12.71 -6.38
CA TRP A 138 21.20 -13.10 -7.77
C TRP A 138 20.73 -11.91 -8.62
N ARG A 139 19.81 -11.08 -8.10
CA ARG A 139 19.36 -9.86 -8.80
C ARG A 139 20.48 -8.84 -9.00
N MET A 140 21.38 -8.72 -8.03
CA MET A 140 22.51 -7.78 -8.13
C MET A 140 23.54 -8.23 -9.16
N GLU A 141 23.91 -9.50 -9.15
CA GLU A 141 24.99 -10.04 -9.99
C GLU A 141 24.50 -10.40 -11.40
N GLU A 142 23.33 -11.05 -11.51
CA GLU A 142 22.85 -11.62 -12.79
C GLU A 142 21.92 -10.68 -13.55
N LEU A 143 21.00 -10.00 -12.85
CA LEU A 143 20.07 -9.04 -13.49
C LEU A 143 20.62 -7.62 -13.60
N GLU A 144 21.84 -7.38 -13.09
CA GLU A 144 22.43 -6.06 -12.97
C GLU A 144 21.45 -5.03 -12.37
N ALA A 145 20.61 -5.45 -11.41
CA ALA A 145 19.58 -4.61 -10.81
C ALA A 145 20.06 -3.19 -10.39
N PRO A 146 21.27 -2.98 -9.84
CA PRO A 146 21.74 -1.63 -9.52
C PRO A 146 22.14 -0.77 -10.74
N ARG A 147 22.20 -1.34 -11.96
CA ARG A 147 22.64 -0.65 -13.19
C ARG A 147 21.49 -0.35 -14.15
N ARG A 148 20.28 -0.82 -13.88
CA ARG A 148 19.11 -0.66 -14.76
C ARG A 148 17.91 -0.16 -13.98
N PHE A 149 17.07 0.65 -14.63
CA PHE A 149 15.78 1.03 -14.08
C PHE A 149 14.73 0.01 -14.49
N GLU A 150 13.80 -0.29 -13.60
CA GLU A 150 12.60 -1.05 -13.93
C GLU A 150 11.75 -0.31 -14.98
N ALA A 151 11.01 -1.08 -15.78
CA ALA A 151 10.27 -0.56 -16.92
C ALA A 151 9.18 0.45 -16.51
N ASP A 152 8.64 0.29 -15.30
CA ASP A 152 7.58 1.10 -14.70
C ASP A 152 8.07 2.43 -14.09
N VAL A 153 9.39 2.64 -13.99
CA VAL A 153 9.95 3.91 -13.53
C VAL A 153 9.72 4.98 -14.61
N PRO A 154 8.96 6.07 -14.36
CA PRO A 154 8.67 7.06 -15.38
C PRO A 154 9.94 7.67 -15.98
N GLU A 155 9.94 7.90 -17.31
CA GLU A 155 11.09 8.48 -18.02
C GLU A 155 11.64 9.77 -17.39
N PRO A 156 10.81 10.73 -16.93
CA PRO A 156 11.31 11.92 -16.27
C PRO A 156 12.08 11.62 -14.97
N ALA A 157 11.70 10.55 -14.24
CA ALA A 157 12.41 10.14 -13.03
C ALA A 157 13.75 9.48 -13.37
N ARG A 158 13.79 8.62 -14.41
CA ARG A 158 15.03 8.02 -14.91
C ARG A 158 16.04 9.08 -15.33
N GLN A 159 15.62 10.09 -16.09
CA GLN A 159 16.50 11.15 -16.55
C GLN A 159 17.11 11.95 -15.39
N ARG A 160 16.28 12.36 -14.41
CA ARG A 160 16.78 13.04 -13.21
C ARG A 160 17.82 12.20 -12.45
N LEU A 161 17.58 10.91 -12.28
CA LEU A 161 18.51 10.01 -11.59
C LEU A 161 19.85 9.87 -12.35
N LEU A 162 19.81 9.77 -13.68
CA LEU A 162 21.00 9.71 -14.51
C LEU A 162 21.80 11.02 -14.50
N GLU A 163 21.13 12.17 -14.54
CA GLU A 163 21.77 13.49 -14.45
C GLU A 163 22.49 13.66 -13.11
N HIS A 164 21.86 13.29 -12.00
CA HIS A 164 22.48 13.31 -10.68
C HIS A 164 23.68 12.35 -10.57
N ALA A 165 23.57 11.13 -11.10
CA ALA A 165 24.67 10.17 -11.10
C ALA A 165 25.89 10.67 -11.89
N ARG A 166 25.66 11.33 -13.03
CA ARG A 166 26.72 11.98 -13.84
C ARG A 166 27.40 13.11 -13.07
N ALA A 167 26.63 13.97 -12.40
CA ALA A 167 27.16 15.05 -11.58
C ALA A 167 28.00 14.54 -10.39
N ALA A 168 27.54 13.49 -9.70
CA ALA A 168 28.26 12.88 -8.57
C ALA A 168 29.54 12.13 -9.01
N GLY A 169 29.51 11.45 -10.17
CA GLY A 169 30.68 10.80 -10.76
C GLY A 169 31.76 11.79 -11.22
N ALA A 170 31.37 12.98 -11.69
CA ALA A 170 32.30 14.06 -12.03
C ALA A 170 33.01 14.63 -10.79
N GLY A 171 32.33 14.69 -9.63
CA GLY A 171 32.91 15.11 -8.35
C GLY A 171 33.97 14.14 -7.80
N ARG A 172 33.73 12.83 -7.88
CA ARG A 172 34.71 11.80 -7.43
C ARG A 172 36.00 11.79 -8.25
N ARG A 173 35.95 12.12 -9.54
CA ARG A 173 37.16 12.22 -10.39
C ARG A 173 38.02 13.43 -10.08
N ARG A 174 37.44 14.53 -9.57
CA ARG A 174 38.21 15.73 -9.16
C ARG A 174 38.85 15.59 -7.78
N ALA A 175 38.26 14.82 -6.86
CA ALA A 175 38.81 14.60 -5.52
C ALA A 175 39.91 13.51 -5.44
N GLY A 176 40.16 12.75 -6.51
CA GLY A 176 41.16 11.68 -6.57
C GLY A 176 42.50 12.05 -7.21
N GLY A 177 42.69 13.29 -7.66
CA GLY A 177 43.91 13.77 -8.33
C GLY A 177 44.99 14.25 -7.36
N GLY A 178 45.31 13.44 -6.34
CA GLY A 178 46.40 13.70 -5.39
C GLY A 178 47.52 12.69 -5.58
N ASP A 179 48.60 13.17 -6.17
CA ASP A 179 49.85 12.50 -6.52
C ASP A 179 50.28 11.39 -5.53
N ARG A 180 50.43 10.16 -6.03
CA ARG A 180 51.18 9.09 -5.36
C ARG A 180 52.17 8.51 -6.35
N GLN A 181 53.35 9.12 -6.38
CA GLN A 181 54.58 8.49 -6.85
C GLN A 181 54.71 7.11 -6.17
N ARG A 182 54.53 6.05 -6.95
CA ARG A 182 54.78 4.68 -6.53
C ARG A 182 56.29 4.45 -6.49
N ASN A 183 56.86 4.54 -5.31
CA ASN A 183 58.18 3.99 -5.02
C ASN A 183 58.10 2.46 -5.08
N LEU A 184 58.79 1.86 -6.04
CA LEU A 184 58.94 0.41 -6.20
C LEU A 184 59.99 -0.10 -5.20
N GLY A 185 59.55 -0.62 -4.05
CA GLY A 185 60.34 -1.46 -3.14
C GLY A 185 60.18 -2.95 -3.47
N PRO A 186 61.19 -3.81 -3.21
CA PRO A 186 61.32 -5.10 -3.86
C PRO A 186 60.35 -6.17 -3.33
N LYS A 187 59.91 -7.02 -4.25
CA LYS A 187 58.97 -8.13 -4.05
C LYS A 187 59.58 -9.20 -3.13
N HIS A 188 58.99 -9.41 -1.95
CA HIS A 188 59.28 -10.56 -1.11
C HIS A 188 58.46 -11.76 -1.61
N ARG A 189 59.18 -12.83 -2.00
CA ARG A 189 58.63 -14.07 -2.55
C ARG A 189 58.21 -15.00 -1.41
N PRO A 190 57.02 -15.61 -1.39
CA PRO A 190 56.66 -16.58 -0.37
C PRO A 190 57.46 -17.88 -0.55
N ARG A 191 58.01 -18.40 0.56
CA ARG A 191 58.81 -19.61 0.66
C ARG A 191 57.89 -20.81 0.90
N ASN A 192 57.88 -21.75 -0.04
CA ASN A 192 57.19 -23.03 0.05
C ASN A 192 57.92 -23.94 1.07
N PRO A 193 57.22 -24.67 1.96
CA PRO A 193 57.82 -25.76 2.72
C PRO A 193 57.31 -27.11 2.21
N GLU A 194 58.11 -27.78 1.39
CA GLU A 194 58.00 -29.23 1.20
C GLU A 194 59.36 -29.89 1.49
N GLY A 195 59.32 -30.94 2.31
CA GLY A 195 60.18 -32.13 2.16
C GLY A 195 61.51 -32.18 2.93
N ARG A 196 61.50 -32.92 4.05
CA ARG A 196 62.53 -33.87 4.55
C ARG A 196 61.97 -34.44 5.86
N GLY A 197 61.62 -35.72 6.00
CA GLY A 197 62.40 -36.92 5.70
C GLY A 197 63.04 -37.38 7.02
N GLY A 198 62.58 -38.49 7.61
CA GLY A 198 63.10 -38.95 8.91
C GLY A 198 62.37 -40.15 9.53
N GLU A 199 62.56 -41.29 8.89
CA GLU A 199 62.39 -42.67 9.37
C GLU A 199 62.86 -42.93 10.82
N LYS A 200 62.09 -43.71 11.59
CA LYS A 200 62.56 -44.66 12.63
C LYS A 200 61.41 -45.54 13.11
N GLY A 201 61.47 -46.83 12.78
CA GLY A 201 60.66 -47.86 13.42
C GLY A 201 61.35 -48.45 14.65
N ARG A 202 60.58 -49.14 15.52
CA ARG A 202 60.87 -50.50 16.01
C ARG A 202 59.85 -50.96 17.06
N THR A 203 59.54 -52.25 16.92
CA THR A 203 59.14 -53.27 17.92
C THR A 203 57.84 -53.09 18.66
#